data_AF-A0A974TV82-F1
#
_entry.id   AF-A0A974TV82-F1
#
_cell.length_a   1.000
_cell.length_b   1.000
_cell.length_c   1.000
_cell.angle_alpha   90.00
_cell.angle_beta   90.00
_cell.angle_gamma   90.00
#
_symmetry.space_group_name_H-M   'P 1'
#
loop_
_entity.id
_entity.type
_entity.pdbx_description
1 polymer ?
#
loop_
_entity_poly.entity_id
_entity_poly.type
_entity_poly.pdbx_seq_one_letter_code
_entity_poly.pdbx_strand_id
1 'polypeptide(L)' 'MTSKSAVSPPPSAQTRENITYIRQMLGELRLVAHSEGADMLRYLIEMAYVEAGDIQAGLRPLSPNR' A
#
# COMPACT_ATOMS: atom_id res chain seq x y z
N MET A 1 -2.87 20.49 26.88
CA MET A 1 -2.19 19.18 26.89
C MET A 1 -3.30 18.16 27.19
N THR A 2 -3.81 17.36 26.25
CA THR A 2 -3.17 16.23 25.56
C THR A 2 -3.97 15.87 24.30
N SER A 3 -3.32 15.91 23.12
CA SER A 3 -3.89 15.36 21.89
C SER A 3 -3.83 13.83 21.98
N LYS A 4 -4.99 13.20 22.21
CA LYS A 4 -5.13 11.74 22.21
C LYS A 4 -5.07 11.28 20.75
N SER A 5 -3.90 10.81 20.31
CA SER A 5 -3.70 10.18 19.01
C SER A 5 -4.73 9.05 18.83
N ALA A 6 -5.68 9.26 17.92
CA ALA A 6 -6.66 8.25 17.53
C ALA A 6 -5.94 7.19 16.70
N VAL A 7 -5.51 6.11 17.35
CA VAL A 7 -5.09 4.89 16.66
C VAL A 7 -6.32 4.34 15.95
N SER A 8 -6.30 4.37 14.61
CA SER A 8 -7.32 3.76 13.78
C SER A 8 -7.45 2.28 14.13
N PRO A 9 -8.66 1.71 14.16
CA PRO A 9 -8.84 0.29 14.45
C PRO A 9 -8.04 -0.55 13.44
N PRO A 10 -7.46 -1.69 13.88
CA PRO A 10 -6.69 -2.55 12.99
C PRO A 10 -7.55 -2.98 11.79
N PRO A 11 -6.98 -3.02 10.57
CA PRO A 11 -7.71 -3.46 9.39
C PRO A 11 -8.31 -4.84 9.59
N SER A 12 -9.54 -5.04 9.09
CA SER A 12 -10.20 -6.35 9.13
C SER A 12 -9.34 -7.41 8.44
N ALA A 13 -9.54 -8.70 8.76
CA ALA A 13 -8.83 -9.80 8.09
C ALA A 13 -8.98 -9.70 6.56
N GLN A 14 -10.20 -9.42 6.08
CA GLN A 14 -10.49 -9.17 4.66
C GLN A 14 -9.68 -7.99 4.10
N THR A 15 -9.58 -6.90 4.85
CA THR A 15 -8.79 -5.73 4.42
C THR A 15 -7.31 -6.07 4.27
N ARG A 16 -6.75 -6.86 5.20
CA ARG A 16 -5.35 -7.32 5.13
C ARG A 16 -5.10 -8.24 3.94
N GLU A 17 -6.03 -9.15 3.66
CA GLU A 17 -5.98 -10.01 2.48
C GLU A 17 -6.03 -9.19 1.19
N ASN A 18 -6.95 -8.22 1.10
CA ASN A 18 -7.05 -7.32 -0.05
C ASN A 18 -5.75 -6.53 -0.27
N ILE A 19 -5.12 -6.02 0.79
CA ILE A 19 -3.82 -5.31 0.68
C ILE A 19 -2.71 -6.26 0.23
N THR A 20 -2.69 -7.49 0.74
CA THR A 20 -1.72 -8.50 0.31
C THR A 20 -1.88 -8.79 -1.18
N TYR A 21 -3.12 -8.94 -1.64
CA TYR A 21 -3.45 -9.14 -3.05
C TYR A 21 -3.04 -7.94 -3.92
N ILE A 22 -3.36 -6.71 -3.49
CA ILE A 22 -2.92 -5.48 -4.18
C ILE A 22 -1.40 -5.44 -4.30
N ARG A 23 -0.67 -5.76 -3.22
CA ARG A 23 0.79 -5.76 -3.21
C ARG A 23 1.37 -6.79 -4.18
N GLN A 24 0.75 -7.96 -4.31
CA GLN A 24 1.13 -8.95 -5.33
C GLN A 24 0.92 -8.41 -6.75
N MET A 25 -0.25 -7.84 -7.05
CA MET A 25 -0.52 -7.25 -8.37
C MET A 25 0.45 -6.11 -8.72
N LEU A 26 0.81 -5.27 -7.75
CA LEU A 26 1.81 -4.22 -7.95
C LEU A 26 3.19 -4.78 -8.30
N GLY A 27 3.56 -5.95 -7.74
CA GLY A 27 4.78 -6.66 -8.11
C GLY A 27 4.78 -7.09 -9.58
N GLU A 28 3.68 -7.67 -10.05
CA GLU A 28 3.52 -8.09 -11.44
C GLU A 28 3.53 -6.89 -12.40
N LEU A 29 2.77 -5.83 -12.09
CA LEU A 29 2.71 -4.62 -12.90
C LEU A 29 4.06 -3.90 -13.00
N ARG A 30 4.89 -3.98 -11.94
CA ARG A 30 6.25 -3.44 -11.98
C ARG A 30 7.10 -4.10 -13.06
N LEU A 31 6.97 -5.43 -13.22
CA LEU A 31 7.70 -6.18 -14.24
C LEU A 31 7.25 -5.79 -15.65
N VAL A 32 5.94 -5.63 -15.85
CA VAL A 32 5.37 -5.17 -17.12
C VAL A 32 5.82 -3.74 -17.44
N ALA A 33 5.73 -2.81 -16.49
CA ALA A 33 6.18 -1.44 -16.72
C ALA A 33 7.69 -1.37 -17.03
N HIS A 34 8.49 -2.26 -16.43
CA HIS A 34 9.91 -2.40 -16.76
C HIS A 34 10.13 -2.92 -18.17
N SER A 35 9.40 -3.96 -18.62
CA SER A 35 9.56 -4.51 -19.97
C SER A 35 9.17 -3.52 -21.06
N GLU A 36 8.23 -2.62 -20.78
CA GLU A 36 7.78 -1.56 -21.69
C GLU A 36 8.66 -0.30 -21.65
N GLY A 37 9.68 -0.25 -20.79
CA GLY A 37 10.52 0.96 -20.62
C GLY A 37 9.75 2.17 -20.05
N ALA A 38 8.65 1.93 -19.35
CA ALA A 38 7.78 2.97 -18.80
C ALA A 38 8.27 3.45 -17.42
N ASP A 39 9.41 4.12 -17.36
CA ASP A 39 10.13 4.43 -16.12
C ASP A 39 9.31 5.22 -15.08
N MET A 40 8.58 6.26 -15.52
CA MET A 40 7.73 7.04 -14.63
C MET A 40 6.57 6.22 -14.06
N LEU A 41 5.97 5.35 -14.87
CA LEU A 41 4.89 4.46 -14.42
C LEU A 41 5.43 3.43 -13.44
N ARG A 42 6.58 2.82 -13.74
CA ARG A 42 7.27 1.88 -12.86
C ARG A 42 7.57 2.53 -11.52
N TYR A 43 8.07 3.75 -11.49
CA TYR A 43 8.32 4.49 -10.26
C TYR A 43 7.06 4.63 -9.40
N LEU A 44 5.93 5.01 -9.98
CA LEU A 44 4.66 5.13 -9.26
C LEU A 44 4.18 3.78 -8.69
N ILE A 45 4.34 2.71 -9.47
CA ILE A 45 4.01 1.35 -9.02
C ILE A 45 4.93 0.93 -7.86
N GLU A 46 6.22 1.24 -7.93
CA GLU A 46 7.18 0.95 -6.85
C GLU A 46 6.83 1.71 -5.57
N MET A 47 6.47 2.99 -5.67
CA MET A 47 6.03 3.77 -4.52
C MET A 47 4.75 3.20 -3.90
N ALA A 48 3.76 2.81 -4.72
CA ALA A 48 2.54 2.16 -4.25
C ALA A 48 2.81 0.79 -3.60
N TYR A 49 3.78 0.03 -4.13
CA TYR A 49 4.18 -1.27 -3.56
C TYR A 49 4.76 -1.11 -2.15
N VAL A 50 5.63 -0.11 -1.96
CA VAL A 50 6.21 0.23 -0.65
C VAL A 50 5.11 0.66 0.31
N GLU A 51 4.21 1.54 -0.11
CA GLU A 51 3.09 2.00 0.72
C GLU A 51 2.16 0.85 1.14
N ALA A 52 1.83 -0.07 0.24
CA ALA A 52 1.05 -1.26 0.58
C ALA A 52 1.75 -2.15 1.62
N GLY A 53 3.09 -2.24 1.55
CA GLY A 53 3.91 -2.93 2.55
C GLY A 53 3.85 -2.26 3.92
N ASP A 54 3.97 -0.93 3.97
CA ASP A 54 3.88 -0.16 5.21
C ASP A 54 2.50 -0.30 5.87
N ILE A 55 1.43 -0.30 5.07
CA ILE A 55 0.07 -0.49 5.58
C ILE A 55 -0.09 -1.92 6.11
N GLN A 56 0.40 -2.93 5.39
CA GLN A 56 0.34 -4.33 5.83
C GLN A 56 1.12 -4.57 7.13
N ALA A 57 2.22 -3.86 7.32
CA ALA A 57 3.04 -3.88 8.54
C ALA A 57 2.46 -3.03 9.69
N GLY A 58 1.38 -2.28 9.44
CA GLY A 58 0.79 -1.36 10.42
C GLY A 58 1.61 -0.10 10.69
N LEU A 59 2.62 0.19 9.85
CA LEU A 59 3.45 1.38 9.93
C LEU A 59 2.72 2.63 9.41
N ARG A 60 1.75 2.43 8.50
CA ARG A 60 0.88 3.48 7.98
C ARG A 60 -0.59 3.06 8.19
N PRO A 61 -1.43 3.91 8.80
CA PRO A 61 -2.86 3.64 8.83
C PRO A 61 -3.40 3.69 7.40
N LEU A 62 -4.37 2.83 7.09
CA LEU A 62 -5.27 3.13 5.98
C LEU A 62 -5.89 4.48 6.29
N SER A 63 -5.73 5.45 5.40
CA SER A 63 -6.46 6.71 5.52
C SER A 63 -7.94 6.36 5.71
N PRO A 64 -8.54 6.65 6.87
CA PRO A 64 -9.97 6.53 7.02
C PRO A 64 -10.54 7.63 6.13
N ASN A 65 -10.92 7.31 4.90
CA ASN A 65 -11.42 8.35 4.02
C ASN A 65 -12.77 8.87 4.55
N ARG A 66 -12.94 10.18 4.38
CA ARG A 66 -13.95 11.11 4.92
C ARG A 66 -15.40 10.64 4.82
#